data_AF-A0A8T6RI81-F1
#
_entry.id   AF-A0A8T6RI81-F1
#
_cell.length_a   1.000
_cell.length_b   1.000
_cell.length_c   1.000
_cell.angle_alpha   90.00
_cell.angle_beta   90.00
_cell.angle_gamma   90.00
#
_symmetry.space_group_name_H-M   'P 1'
#
loop_
_entity.id
_entity.type
_entity.pdbx_description
1 polymer ?
#
loop_
_entity_poly.entity_id
_entity_poly.type
_entity_poly.pdbx_seq_one_letter_code
_entity_poly.pdbx_strand_id
1 'polypeptide(L)'
;MTNGKEDLKLKYKIWLEKQTKNIMGKGGAALLEQIKIHKNLGKAAKELGYSYKYAWNILKKIKNKTGEEPVITYKGGTGGGGGIELTDFGEKLLIIYNTFNDYVEDAIKNRLLWQSYGFKQHETNSLIGKVLEIKKDNEVAILKIRIPKGQKINSLITRESTNALKLEKGKNVSAVIKSTSVMVLKEGFFDV
;
A
#
# COMPACT_ATOMS: atom_id res chain seq x y z
N MET A 1 -11.88 25.66 24.91
CA MET A 1 -12.36 25.49 23.51
C MET A 1 -11.20 24.91 22.71
N THR A 2 -11.16 23.57 22.56
CA THR A 2 -10.10 22.87 21.81
C THR A 2 -10.41 22.95 20.33
N ASN A 3 -9.48 23.58 19.59
CA ASN A 3 -9.55 23.82 18.17
C ASN A 3 -9.49 22.47 17.41
N GLY A 4 -10.65 21.96 16.99
CA GLY A 4 -10.79 20.70 16.26
C GLY A 4 -10.25 20.82 14.83
N LYS A 5 -8.97 20.53 14.63
CA LYS A 5 -8.48 20.14 13.30
C LYS A 5 -8.97 18.72 13.05
N GLU A 6 -9.93 18.55 12.16
CA GLU A 6 -10.35 17.23 11.70
C GLU A 6 -9.14 16.47 11.13
N ASP A 7 -8.89 15.27 11.64
CA ASP A 7 -7.83 14.40 11.16
C ASP A 7 -8.13 14.00 9.69
N LEU A 8 -7.22 14.35 8.79
CA LEU A 8 -7.29 13.95 7.38
C LEU A 8 -7.26 12.42 7.26
N LYS A 9 -8.38 11.82 6.84
CA LYS A 9 -8.49 10.37 6.61
C LYS A 9 -8.41 10.05 5.12
N LEU A 10 -7.38 9.30 4.72
CA LEU A 10 -7.27 8.78 3.36
C LEU A 10 -8.41 7.79 3.09
N LYS A 11 -9.13 8.00 1.98
CA LYS A 11 -10.14 7.09 1.45
C LYS A 11 -9.76 6.70 0.02
N TYR A 12 -10.02 5.46 -0.35
CA TYR A 12 -9.73 4.91 -1.68
C TYR A 12 -10.83 3.91 -2.08
N LYS A 13 -10.85 3.55 -3.36
CA LYS A 13 -11.79 2.56 -3.90
C LYS A 13 -11.09 1.71 -4.95
N ILE A 14 -11.17 0.40 -4.80
CA ILE A 14 -10.64 -0.58 -5.74
C ILE A 14 -11.79 -1.22 -6.51
N TRP A 15 -11.57 -1.50 -7.78
CA TRP A 15 -12.46 -2.30 -8.60
C TRP A 15 -11.67 -3.14 -9.62
N LEU A 16 -12.27 -4.27 -10.00
CA LEU A 16 -11.81 -5.09 -11.11
C LEU A 16 -12.47 -4.61 -12.41
N GLU A 17 -11.72 -4.74 -13.50
CA GLU A 17 -12.10 -4.33 -14.84
C GLU A 17 -11.69 -5.40 -15.86
N LYS A 18 -12.56 -5.64 -16.87
CA LYS A 18 -12.25 -6.50 -18.03
C LYS A 18 -12.62 -5.71 -19.28
N GLN A 19 -11.66 -5.51 -20.20
CA GLN A 19 -11.86 -4.75 -21.44
C GLN A 19 -12.56 -3.39 -21.20
N THR A 20 -11.98 -2.55 -20.34
CA THR A 20 -12.51 -1.22 -19.97
C THR A 20 -13.89 -1.19 -19.28
N LYS A 21 -14.46 -2.35 -18.95
CA LYS A 21 -15.75 -2.46 -18.24
C LYS A 21 -15.54 -2.83 -16.78
N ASN A 22 -15.91 -1.93 -15.87
CA ASN A 22 -15.93 -2.21 -14.42
C ASN A 22 -16.83 -3.42 -14.12
N ILE A 23 -16.24 -4.53 -13.66
CA ILE A 23 -16.97 -5.77 -13.39
C ILE A 23 -17.44 -5.83 -11.93
N MET A 24 -16.56 -5.52 -10.98
CA MET A 24 -16.79 -5.74 -9.56
C MET A 24 -15.96 -4.77 -8.70
N GLY A 25 -16.49 -4.32 -7.57
CA GLY A 25 -15.74 -3.62 -6.52
C GLY A 25 -16.16 -4.14 -5.15
N LYS A 26 -15.84 -3.41 -4.07
CA LYS A 26 -16.11 -3.83 -2.67
C LYS A 26 -17.47 -4.48 -2.43
N GLY A 27 -18.56 -3.86 -2.88
CA GLY A 27 -19.91 -4.39 -2.67
C GLY A 27 -20.19 -5.71 -3.40
N GLY A 28 -19.59 -5.91 -4.57
CA GLY A 28 -19.71 -7.18 -5.29
C GLY A 28 -18.87 -8.28 -4.66
N ALA A 29 -17.63 -7.96 -4.24
CA ALA A 29 -16.79 -8.90 -3.50
C ALA A 29 -17.44 -9.32 -2.17
N ALA A 30 -17.96 -8.36 -1.40
CA ALA A 30 -18.69 -8.65 -0.17
C ALA A 30 -19.91 -9.54 -0.41
N LEU A 31 -20.63 -9.36 -1.52
CA LEU A 31 -21.75 -10.24 -1.88
C LEU A 31 -21.27 -11.67 -2.17
N LEU A 32 -20.20 -11.85 -2.94
CA LEU A 32 -19.65 -13.17 -3.23
C LEU A 32 -19.17 -13.87 -1.95
N GLU A 33 -18.51 -13.14 -1.05
CA GLU A 33 -18.10 -13.62 0.27
C GLU A 33 -19.29 -14.14 1.08
N GLN A 34 -20.37 -13.36 1.15
CA GLN A 34 -21.57 -13.74 1.89
C GLN A 34 -22.32 -14.92 1.24
N ILE A 35 -22.29 -15.03 -0.09
CA ILE A 35 -22.80 -16.21 -0.81
C ILE A 35 -21.98 -17.45 -0.45
N LYS A 36 -20.66 -17.34 -0.39
CA LYS A 36 -19.76 -18.44 -0.01
C LYS A 36 -20.04 -18.95 1.41
N ILE A 37 -20.30 -18.04 2.35
CA ILE A 37 -20.61 -18.36 3.76
C ILE A 37 -22.00 -18.98 3.89
N HIS A 38 -23.03 -18.34 3.35
CA HIS A 38 -24.42 -18.69 3.64
C HIS A 38 -25.07 -19.63 2.64
N LYS A 39 -24.48 -19.79 1.45
CA LYS A 39 -25.02 -20.55 0.32
C LYS A 39 -26.48 -20.19 -0.04
N ASN A 40 -26.87 -18.95 0.26
CA ASN A 40 -28.22 -18.43 0.10
C ASN A 40 -28.18 -16.94 -0.24
N LEU A 41 -28.66 -16.56 -1.43
CA LEU A 41 -28.57 -15.18 -1.92
C LEU A 41 -29.42 -14.21 -1.09
N GLY A 42 -30.57 -14.65 -0.58
CA GLY A 42 -31.44 -13.84 0.26
C GLY A 42 -30.77 -13.49 1.59
N LYS A 43 -30.16 -14.47 2.25
CA LYS A 43 -29.38 -14.25 3.48
C LYS A 43 -28.16 -13.37 3.22
N ALA A 44 -27.40 -13.66 2.16
CA ALA A 44 -26.23 -12.87 1.78
C ALA A 44 -26.57 -11.40 1.48
N ALA A 45 -27.67 -11.15 0.77
CA ALA A 45 -28.16 -9.80 0.52
C ALA A 45 -28.57 -9.10 1.82
N LYS A 46 -29.31 -9.80 2.69
CA LYS A 46 -29.78 -9.26 3.98
C LYS A 46 -28.62 -8.84 4.88
N GLU A 47 -27.57 -9.65 4.96
CA GLU A 47 -26.37 -9.37 5.78
C GLU A 47 -25.67 -8.06 5.37
N LEU A 48 -25.74 -7.72 4.08
CA LEU A 48 -25.17 -6.50 3.51
C LEU A 48 -26.15 -5.31 3.47
N GLY A 49 -27.38 -5.50 3.97
CA GLY A 49 -28.45 -4.50 3.84
C GLY A 49 -28.92 -4.29 2.39
N TYR A 50 -28.67 -5.26 1.50
CA TYR A 50 -29.06 -5.20 0.09
C TYR A 50 -30.45 -5.78 -0.12
N SER A 51 -31.17 -5.22 -1.09
CA SER A 51 -32.35 -5.91 -1.61
C SER A 51 -31.92 -7.14 -2.42
N TYR A 52 -32.74 -8.18 -2.40
CA TYR A 52 -32.52 -9.39 -3.22
C TYR A 52 -32.33 -9.05 -4.70
N LYS A 53 -33.14 -8.11 -5.23
CA LYS A 53 -33.03 -7.61 -6.60
C LYS A 53 -31.70 -6.95 -6.87
N TYR A 54 -31.19 -6.14 -5.92
CA TYR A 54 -29.89 -5.50 -6.06
C TYR A 54 -28.75 -6.52 -6.08
N ALA A 55 -28.78 -7.51 -5.20
CA ALA A 55 -27.81 -8.60 -5.18
C ALA A 55 -27.79 -9.38 -6.51
N TRP A 56 -28.97 -9.72 -7.06
CA TRP A 56 -29.06 -10.32 -8.39
C TRP A 56 -28.49 -9.44 -9.50
N ASN A 57 -28.75 -8.14 -9.45
CA ASN A 57 -28.21 -7.21 -10.45
C ASN A 57 -26.68 -7.15 -10.44
N ILE A 58 -26.04 -7.30 -9.28
CA ILE A 58 -24.58 -7.41 -9.17
C ILE A 58 -24.10 -8.66 -9.92
N LEU A 59 -24.68 -9.83 -9.63
CA LEU A 59 -24.28 -11.10 -10.26
C LEU A 59 -24.49 -11.05 -11.78
N LYS A 60 -25.63 -10.50 -12.22
CA LYS A 60 -25.93 -10.30 -13.64
C LYS A 60 -24.96 -9.33 -14.31
N LYS A 61 -24.56 -8.25 -13.62
CA LYS A 61 -23.56 -7.30 -14.12
C LYS A 61 -22.22 -7.98 -14.34
N ILE A 62 -21.77 -8.81 -13.39
CA ILE A 62 -20.53 -9.58 -13.52
C ILE A 62 -20.62 -10.47 -14.77
N LYS A 63 -21.62 -11.36 -14.84
CA LYS A 63 -21.87 -12.23 -15.99
C LYS A 63 -21.87 -11.49 -17.33
N ASN A 64 -22.65 -10.43 -17.44
CA ASN A 64 -22.81 -9.70 -18.71
C ASN A 64 -21.51 -9.03 -19.17
N LYS A 65 -20.63 -8.63 -18.23
CA LYS A 65 -19.37 -7.97 -18.57
C LYS A 65 -18.21 -8.94 -18.75
N THR A 66 -18.29 -10.12 -18.15
CA THR A 66 -17.22 -11.12 -18.18
C THR A 66 -17.47 -12.21 -19.21
N GLY A 67 -18.74 -12.51 -19.52
CA GLY A 67 -19.17 -13.67 -20.28
C GLY A 67 -19.21 -14.96 -19.46
N GLU A 68 -18.92 -14.89 -18.15
CA GLU A 68 -18.69 -16.05 -17.29
C GLU A 68 -19.61 -15.97 -16.06
N GLU A 69 -20.21 -17.09 -15.67
CA GLU A 69 -21.12 -17.14 -14.53
C GLU A 69 -20.33 -17.06 -13.21
N PRO A 70 -20.58 -16.09 -12.32
CA PRO A 70 -19.90 -16.03 -11.02
C PRO A 70 -20.47 -16.99 -9.99
N VAL A 71 -21.64 -17.57 -10.25
CA VAL A 71 -22.39 -18.42 -9.32
C VAL A 71 -23.10 -19.54 -10.06
N ILE A 72 -23.36 -20.63 -9.37
CA ILE A 72 -24.33 -21.65 -9.78
C ILE A 72 -25.51 -21.63 -8.82
N THR A 73 -26.71 -21.88 -9.35
CA THR A 73 -27.94 -22.00 -8.55
C THR A 73 -28.58 -23.35 -8.76
N TYR A 74 -29.10 -23.94 -7.69
CA TYR A 74 -29.86 -25.18 -7.73
C TYR A 74 -31.22 -24.99 -7.07
N LYS A 75 -32.24 -25.66 -7.60
CA LYS A 75 -33.59 -25.62 -7.03
C LYS A 75 -33.63 -26.47 -5.76
N GLY A 76 -34.21 -25.93 -4.69
CA GLY A 76 -34.60 -26.72 -3.53
C GLY A 76 -35.91 -27.45 -3.80
N GLY A 77 -36.14 -28.55 -3.09
CA GLY A 77 -37.38 -29.32 -3.14
C GLY A 77 -38.61 -28.58 -2.59
N THR A 78 -39.67 -29.33 -2.29
CA THR A 78 -41.02 -28.86 -1.91
C THR A 78 -41.08 -27.90 -0.71
N GLY A 79 -40.02 -27.77 0.09
CA GLY A 79 -39.93 -26.85 1.23
C GLY A 79 -39.49 -25.43 0.92
N GLY A 80 -39.18 -25.10 -0.35
CA GLY A 80 -38.81 -23.74 -0.77
C GLY A 80 -37.42 -23.31 -0.30
N GLY A 81 -36.45 -23.31 -1.21
CA GLY A 81 -35.10 -22.83 -0.91
C GLY A 81 -34.10 -23.32 -1.94
N GLY A 82 -34.02 -22.62 -3.08
CA GLY A 82 -32.88 -22.80 -3.97
C GLY A 82 -31.60 -22.36 -3.28
N GLY A 83 -30.51 -23.09 -3.50
CA GLY A 83 -29.19 -22.71 -3.03
C GLY A 83 -28.38 -22.04 -4.12
N ILE A 84 -27.32 -21.37 -3.70
CA ILE A 84 -26.40 -20.66 -4.56
C ILE A 84 -24.98 -20.88 -4.05
N GLU A 85 -24.06 -21.15 -4.96
CA GLU A 85 -22.64 -21.32 -4.65
C GLU A 85 -21.80 -20.55 -5.67
N LEU A 86 -20.57 -20.19 -5.30
CA LEU A 86 -19.63 -19.60 -6.24
C LEU A 86 -19.18 -20.65 -7.26
N THR A 87 -18.99 -20.24 -8.50
CA THR A 87 -18.21 -21.02 -9.47
C THR A 87 -16.72 -20.83 -9.21
N ASP A 88 -15.86 -21.62 -9.86
CA ASP A 88 -14.41 -21.37 -9.87
C ASP A 88 -14.07 -19.94 -10.32
N PHE A 89 -14.83 -19.41 -11.27
CA PHE A 89 -14.69 -18.02 -11.70
C PHE A 89 -15.07 -17.03 -10.59
N GLY A 90 -16.19 -17.26 -9.89
CA GLY A 90 -16.61 -16.46 -8.74
C GLY A 90 -15.59 -16.47 -7.59
N GLU A 91 -15.08 -17.66 -7.24
CA GLU A 91 -14.01 -17.82 -6.24
C GLU A 91 -12.74 -17.07 -6.66
N LYS A 92 -12.32 -17.19 -7.93
CA LYS A 92 -11.16 -16.48 -8.45
C LYS A 92 -11.32 -14.97 -8.39
N LEU A 93 -12.50 -14.45 -8.73
CA LEU A 93 -12.79 -13.01 -8.62
C LEU A 93 -12.67 -12.52 -7.18
N LEU A 94 -13.22 -13.29 -6.23
CA LEU A 94 -13.16 -12.97 -4.81
C LEU A 94 -11.73 -12.96 -4.29
N ILE A 95 -10.95 -14.01 -4.61
CA ILE A 95 -9.53 -14.12 -4.26
C ILE A 95 -8.74 -12.94 -4.82
N ILE A 96 -8.88 -12.62 -6.12
CA ILE A 96 -8.16 -11.50 -6.73
C ILE A 96 -8.51 -10.20 -6.00
N TYR A 97 -9.80 -9.92 -5.80
CA TYR A 97 -10.22 -8.69 -5.15
C TYR A 97 -9.68 -8.57 -3.72
N ASN A 98 -9.86 -9.61 -2.90
CA ASN A 98 -9.45 -9.59 -1.49
C ASN A 98 -7.93 -9.45 -1.37
N THR A 99 -7.16 -10.23 -2.14
CA THR A 99 -5.69 -10.13 -2.17
C THR A 99 -5.22 -8.71 -2.47
N PHE A 100 -5.73 -8.07 -3.53
CA PHE A 100 -5.34 -6.70 -3.85
C PHE A 100 -5.85 -5.67 -2.82
N ASN A 101 -7.05 -5.87 -2.27
CA ASN A 101 -7.58 -5.00 -1.22
C ASN A 101 -6.69 -5.06 0.02
N ASP A 102 -6.27 -6.24 0.43
CA ASP A 102 -5.40 -6.46 1.58
C ASP A 102 -4.03 -5.83 1.35
N TYR A 103 -3.42 -6.02 0.17
CA TYR A 103 -2.18 -5.34 -0.20
C TYR A 103 -2.28 -3.82 -0.10
N VAL A 104 -3.37 -3.23 -0.59
CA VAL A 104 -3.57 -1.77 -0.54
C VAL A 104 -3.89 -1.32 0.89
N GLU A 105 -4.68 -2.08 1.65
CA GLU A 105 -4.94 -1.80 3.06
C GLU A 105 -3.66 -1.81 3.88
N ASP A 106 -2.81 -2.81 3.69
CA ASP A 106 -1.53 -2.93 4.36
C ASP A 106 -0.58 -1.81 3.93
N ALA A 107 -0.53 -1.48 2.63
CA ALA A 107 0.23 -0.33 2.15
C ALA A 107 -0.26 0.98 2.79
N ILE A 108 -1.57 1.16 2.97
CA ILE A 108 -2.15 2.36 3.57
C ILE A 108 -1.92 2.42 5.08
N LYS A 109 -2.14 1.32 5.80
CA LYS A 109 -1.96 1.21 7.26
C LYS A 109 -0.49 1.33 7.63
N ASN A 110 0.39 0.75 6.82
CA ASN A 110 1.82 0.80 7.06
C ASN A 110 2.39 2.12 6.55
N ARG A 111 2.32 3.14 7.40
CA ARG A 111 2.92 4.47 7.17
C ARG A 111 4.40 4.41 6.75
N LEU A 112 5.13 3.32 7.05
CA LEU A 112 6.51 3.09 6.62
C LEU A 112 6.62 2.75 5.11
N LEU A 113 5.62 2.12 4.50
CA LEU A 113 5.60 1.85 3.05
C LEU A 113 5.38 3.13 2.23
N TRP A 114 4.63 4.09 2.75
CA TRP A 114 4.54 5.44 2.15
C TRP A 114 5.90 6.16 2.10
N GLN A 115 6.78 5.84 3.06
CA GLN A 115 8.14 6.37 3.11
C GLN A 115 9.05 5.69 2.09
N SER A 116 8.86 4.39 1.81
CA SER A 116 9.65 3.65 0.82
C SER A 116 9.23 3.91 -0.64
N TYR A 117 7.95 4.20 -0.91
CA TYR A 117 7.44 4.53 -2.26
C TYR A 117 7.59 6.02 -2.64
N GLY A 118 8.32 6.82 -1.86
CA GLY A 118 8.67 8.19 -2.22
C GLY A 118 7.59 9.25 -1.98
N PHE A 119 6.51 8.93 -1.26
CA PHE A 119 5.41 9.87 -1.01
C PHE A 119 5.66 10.87 0.14
N LYS A 120 6.71 10.69 0.94
CA LYS A 120 7.30 11.75 1.76
C LYS A 120 8.73 11.37 2.13
N GLN A 121 9.67 12.23 1.74
CA GLN A 121 11.11 12.13 1.98
C GLN A 121 11.40 11.99 3.48
N HIS A 122 11.54 10.75 3.98
CA HIS A 122 12.10 10.44 5.29
C HIS A 122 12.94 9.16 5.18
N GLU A 123 14.07 9.30 4.52
CA GLU A 123 15.35 8.90 5.09
C GLU A 123 15.35 9.29 6.59
N THR A 124 14.86 8.45 7.51
CA THR A 124 14.69 8.87 8.93
C THR A 124 16.03 9.17 9.60
N ASN A 125 17.11 8.61 9.06
CA ASN A 125 18.47 9.00 9.38
C ASN A 125 19.06 9.83 8.23
N SER A 126 18.40 10.94 7.90
CA SER A 126 18.98 11.97 7.04
C SER A 126 19.44 13.16 7.85
N LEU A 127 20.63 13.65 7.52
CA LEU A 127 21.18 14.88 8.07
C LEU A 127 21.30 15.90 6.94
N ILE A 128 20.47 16.94 6.99
CA ILE A 128 20.54 18.05 6.04
C ILE A 128 21.73 18.93 6.40
N GLY A 129 22.59 19.21 5.43
CA GLY A 129 23.78 20.01 5.66
C GLY A 129 24.33 20.69 4.41
N LYS A 130 25.39 21.47 4.60
CA LYS A 130 26.08 22.21 3.53
C LYS A 130 27.42 21.56 3.22
N VAL A 131 27.71 21.35 1.95
CA VAL A 131 29.02 20.83 1.52
C VAL A 131 30.12 21.84 1.86
N LEU A 132 31.08 21.44 2.68
CA LEU A 132 32.26 22.24 3.01
C LEU A 132 33.42 21.99 2.04
N GLU A 133 33.61 20.73 1.66
CA GLU A 133 34.77 20.29 0.90
C GLU A 133 34.46 18.96 0.20
N ILE A 134 35.01 18.80 -1.01
CA ILE A 134 34.98 17.55 -1.77
C ILE A 134 36.42 17.22 -2.13
N LYS A 135 36.97 16.15 -1.56
CA LYS A 135 38.27 15.61 -1.96
C LYS A 135 38.03 14.44 -2.90
N LYS A 136 38.44 14.57 -4.16
CA LYS A 136 38.30 13.51 -5.17
C LYS A 136 39.61 12.75 -5.26
N ASP A 137 39.54 11.42 -5.18
CA ASP A 137 40.63 10.49 -5.48
C ASP A 137 40.21 9.64 -6.71
N ASN A 138 41.02 8.64 -7.09
CA ASN A 138 40.83 7.87 -8.32
C ASN A 138 39.40 7.29 -8.46
N GLU A 139 38.90 6.57 -7.45
CA GLU A 139 37.59 5.90 -7.50
C GLU A 139 36.57 6.44 -6.49
N VAL A 140 37.05 7.07 -5.41
CA VAL A 140 36.22 7.56 -4.31
C VAL A 140 36.37 9.07 -4.11
N ALA A 141 35.35 9.67 -3.52
CA ALA A 141 35.37 11.05 -3.08
C ALA A 141 34.96 11.11 -1.60
N ILE A 142 35.73 11.88 -0.82
CA ILE A 142 35.39 12.21 0.55
C ILE A 142 34.69 13.56 0.56
N LEU A 143 33.43 13.54 1.00
CA LEU A 143 32.56 14.70 1.11
C LEU A 143 32.45 15.12 2.57
N LYS A 144 32.89 16.34 2.89
CA LYS A 144 32.72 16.92 4.23
C LYS A 144 31.48 17.79 4.26
N ILE A 145 30.52 17.46 5.12
CA ILE A 145 29.23 18.14 5.22
C ILE A 145 29.10 18.77 6.60
N ARG A 146 28.67 20.04 6.66
CA ARG A 146 28.29 20.73 7.91
C ARG A 146 26.81 20.53 8.16
N ILE A 147 26.47 19.94 9.30
CA ILE A 147 25.09 19.71 9.76
C ILE A 147 24.71 20.75 10.85
N PRO A 148 23.45 20.82 11.32
CA PRO A 148 23.02 21.78 12.34
C PRO A 148 23.87 21.71 13.61
N LYS A 149 23.94 22.82 14.36
CA LYS A 149 24.82 23.01 15.52
C LYS A 149 26.33 22.92 15.20
N GLY A 150 26.72 23.03 13.92
CA GLY A 150 28.12 23.17 13.50
C GLY A 150 28.92 21.86 13.43
N GLN A 151 28.29 20.72 13.73
CA GLN A 151 28.90 19.41 13.61
C GLN A 151 29.27 19.11 12.15
N LYS A 152 30.28 18.25 11.96
CA LYS A 152 30.81 17.87 10.64
C LYS A 152 30.72 16.36 10.49
N ILE A 153 30.24 15.91 9.34
CA ILE A 153 30.22 14.50 8.96
C ILE A 153 31.02 14.33 7.68
N ASN A 154 31.71 13.19 7.55
CA ASN A 154 32.38 12.80 6.32
C ASN A 154 31.60 11.66 5.68
N SER A 155 31.32 11.76 4.40
CA SER A 155 30.71 10.71 3.60
C SER A 155 31.70 10.26 2.52
N LEU A 156 31.85 8.95 2.38
CA LEU A 156 32.63 8.34 1.30
C LEU A 156 31.66 7.90 0.21
N ILE A 157 31.79 8.47 -0.98
CA ILE A 157 30.95 8.15 -2.13
C ILE A 157 31.80 7.89 -3.36
N THR A 158 31.26 7.23 -4.38
CA THR A 158 31.99 7.03 -5.64
C THR A 158 32.15 8.34 -6.39
N ARG A 159 33.21 8.43 -7.21
CA ARG A 159 33.42 9.60 -8.09
C ARG A 159 32.26 9.80 -9.07
N GLU A 160 31.71 8.71 -9.59
CA GLU A 160 30.52 8.71 -10.45
C GLU A 160 29.32 9.34 -9.75
N SER A 161 29.04 8.94 -8.50
CA SER A 161 27.96 9.50 -7.69
C SER A 161 28.13 11.01 -7.47
N THR A 162 29.37 11.45 -7.23
CA THR A 162 29.69 12.87 -7.05
C THR A 162 29.36 13.71 -8.30
N ASN A 163 29.68 13.16 -9.48
CA ASN A 163 29.43 13.83 -10.75
C ASN A 163 27.95 13.81 -11.13
N ALA A 164 27.26 12.67 -10.96
CA ALA A 164 25.84 12.52 -11.24
C ALA A 164 24.98 13.47 -10.39
N LEU A 165 25.33 13.62 -9.12
CA LEU A 165 24.65 14.52 -8.17
C LEU A 165 25.07 15.99 -8.31
N LYS A 166 26.02 16.30 -9.21
CA LYS A 166 26.57 17.66 -9.43
C LYS A 166 26.96 18.35 -8.12
N LEU A 167 27.63 17.62 -7.24
CA LEU A 167 28.00 18.13 -5.92
C LEU A 167 29.11 19.18 -6.02
N GLU A 168 28.93 20.30 -5.33
CA GLU A 168 29.87 21.40 -5.29
C GLU A 168 29.95 21.98 -3.87
N LYS A 169 31.06 22.64 -3.56
CA LYS A 169 31.23 23.35 -2.30
C LYS A 169 30.12 24.40 -2.14
N GLY A 170 29.46 24.36 -0.99
CA GLY A 170 28.38 25.29 -0.65
C GLY A 170 26.97 24.84 -1.04
N LYS A 171 26.79 23.71 -1.74
CA LYS A 171 25.45 23.18 -2.00
C LYS A 171 24.83 22.55 -0.74
N ASN A 172 23.50 22.63 -0.65
CA ASN A 172 22.74 21.90 0.35
C ASN A 172 22.60 20.45 -0.08
N VAL A 173 22.84 19.52 0.84
CA VAL A 173 22.80 18.08 0.61
C VAL A 173 22.10 17.40 1.78
N SER A 174 21.51 16.24 1.50
CA SER A 174 20.97 15.35 2.52
C SER A 174 21.91 14.15 2.65
N ALA A 175 22.53 13.98 3.81
CA ALA A 175 23.35 12.80 4.09
C ALA A 175 22.46 11.69 4.61
N VAL A 176 22.37 10.61 3.85
CA VAL A 176 21.50 9.47 4.07
C VAL A 176 22.26 8.37 4.79
N ILE A 177 21.71 7.87 5.90
CA ILE A 177 22.34 6.83 6.71
C ILE A 177 21.40 5.62 6.77
N LYS A 178 21.87 4.47 6.30
CA LYS A 178 21.10 3.21 6.40
C LYS A 178 20.97 2.82 7.87
N SER A 179 19.75 2.48 8.32
CA SER A 179 19.46 2.12 9.72
C SER A 179 20.31 0.97 10.24
N THR A 180 20.62 -0.01 9.39
CA THR A 180 21.48 -1.17 9.71
C THR A 180 22.96 -0.83 9.89
N SER A 181 23.37 0.40 9.61
CA SER A 181 24.76 0.87 9.68
C SER A 181 25.02 1.82 10.85
N VAL A 182 24.01 2.08 11.68
CA VAL A 182 24.14 2.91 12.88
C VAL A 182 24.43 2.00 14.09
N MET A 183 25.60 2.19 14.70
CA MET A 183 25.94 1.53 15.97
C MET A 183 25.48 2.40 17.13
N VAL A 184 24.79 1.80 18.11
CA VAL A 184 24.33 2.47 19.33
C VAL A 184 25.16 1.96 20.50
N LEU A 185 25.76 2.88 21.24
CA LEU A 185 26.53 2.59 22.45
C LEU A 185 25.82 3.23 23.64
N LYS A 186 25.78 2.52 24.77
CA LYS A 186 25.29 3.06 26.03
C LYS A 186 26.38 3.96 26.64
N GLU A 187 26.00 5.13 27.12
CA GLU A 187 26.90 6.01 27.88
C GLU A 187 27.41 5.26 29.12
N GLY A 188 28.74 5.21 29.31
CA GLY A 188 29.41 4.42 30.35
C GLY A 188 29.79 2.98 30.00
N PHE A 189 29.63 2.52 28.75
CA PHE A 189 29.98 1.13 28.36
C PHE A 189 31.49 0.84 28.34
N PHE A 190 32.35 1.86 28.31
CA PHE A 190 33.83 1.72 28.36
C PHE A 190 34.47 2.25 29.64
N ASP A 191 33.68 2.64 30.64
CA ASP A 191 34.22 3.05 31.94
C ASP A 191 34.50 1.79 32.78
N VAL A 192 35.71 1.25 32.63
CA VAL A 192 36.38 0.35 33.59
C VAL A 192 37.55 1.09 34.20
#